data_AF-A0A940QSB4-F1
#
_entry.id   AF-A0A940QSB4-F1
#
_cell.length_a   1.000
_cell.length_b   1.000
_cell.length_c   1.000
_cell.angle_alpha   90.00
_cell.angle_beta   90.00
_cell.angle_gamma   90.00
#
_symmetry.space_group_name_H-M   'P 1'
#
loop_
_entity.id
_entity.type
_entity.pdbx_description
1 polymer ?
#
loop_
_entity_poly.entity_id
_entity_poly.type
_entity_poly.pdbx_seq_one_letter_code
_entity_poly.pdbx_strand_id
1 'polypeptide(L)'
;MSIKFHLPDFAVHYHFNRVFLAILKQYPEFFIDGLEIASVFGTFPQSLWNGGRIVNGVFDKNTVKIVVREFDKLGIPLRFTFTNPNITEEDLKDDFCNYVLKTANNGKNGVIVVSPLLEEYIRTKYPDYKITSSTCKRITDIDALNEETDRNYDIVVLDYDFNNKFDVLEKIRKKDICEILVNACCQPGCPKRVQHYSDIGNMQKAICRYLKTSQKVPFDPEKYGAKDENSDYC
;
A
#
# COMPACT_ATOMS: atom_id res chain seq x y z
N MET A 1 12.13 -15.69 18.96
CA MET A 1 12.16 -14.35 18.34
C MET A 1 10.85 -14.20 17.59
N SER A 2 10.07 -13.11 17.78
CA SER A 2 8.87 -12.89 16.96
C SER A 2 9.29 -12.38 15.58
N ILE A 3 8.73 -12.95 14.53
CA ILE A 3 8.95 -12.55 13.13
C ILE A 3 7.62 -12.01 12.60
N LYS A 4 7.57 -10.70 12.41
CA LYS A 4 6.37 -10.00 11.96
C LYS A 4 6.27 -10.04 10.44
N PHE A 5 5.23 -10.69 9.95
CA PHE A 5 4.86 -10.72 8.54
C PHE A 5 3.63 -9.86 8.28
N HIS A 6 3.57 -9.32 7.07
CA HIS A 6 2.45 -8.51 6.58
C HIS A 6 1.84 -9.21 5.36
N LEU A 7 0.58 -9.60 5.45
CA LEU A 7 -0.09 -10.28 4.35
C LEU A 7 -0.55 -9.26 3.29
N PRO A 8 -0.45 -9.59 2.00
CA PRO A 8 -1.00 -8.74 0.96
C PRO A 8 -2.52 -8.90 0.87
N ASP A 9 -3.16 -7.77 0.60
CA ASP A 9 -4.51 -7.57 0.10
C ASP A 9 -5.66 -8.05 0.98
N PHE A 10 -6.19 -7.15 1.81
CA PHE A 10 -7.39 -7.41 2.61
C PHE A 10 -8.71 -7.34 1.82
N ALA A 11 -8.71 -6.92 0.55
CA ALA A 11 -9.91 -6.67 -0.23
C ALA A 11 -10.19 -7.80 -1.24
N VAL A 12 -9.28 -8.02 -2.20
CA VAL A 12 -9.46 -9.07 -3.23
C VAL A 12 -9.09 -10.44 -2.66
N HIS A 13 -8.07 -10.52 -1.81
CA HIS A 13 -7.66 -11.77 -1.14
C HIS A 13 -8.33 -11.96 0.23
N TYR A 14 -9.45 -11.28 0.49
CA TYR A 14 -10.18 -11.30 1.77
C TYR A 14 -10.43 -12.72 2.31
N HIS A 15 -11.01 -13.60 1.47
CA HIS A 15 -11.35 -14.96 1.90
C HIS A 15 -10.12 -15.81 2.18
N PHE A 16 -9.11 -15.74 1.31
CA PHE A 16 -7.85 -16.47 1.47
C PHE A 16 -7.15 -16.06 2.77
N ASN A 17 -6.99 -14.75 3.00
CA ASN A 17 -6.31 -14.25 4.19
C ASN A 17 -7.03 -14.66 5.48
N ARG A 18 -8.36 -14.72 5.49
CA ARG A 18 -9.10 -15.23 6.66
C ARG A 18 -8.89 -16.72 6.91
N VAL A 19 -8.84 -17.53 5.86
CA VAL A 19 -8.53 -18.96 5.98
C VAL A 19 -7.09 -19.14 6.47
N PHE A 20 -6.13 -18.40 5.90
CA PHE A 20 -4.74 -18.43 6.32
C PHE A 20 -4.58 -18.08 7.81
N LEU A 21 -5.21 -17.00 8.27
CA LEU A 21 -5.19 -16.57 9.68
C LEU A 21 -5.83 -17.62 10.60
N ALA A 22 -6.90 -18.28 10.17
CA ALA A 22 -7.52 -19.36 10.94
C ALA A 22 -6.61 -20.59 11.05
N ILE A 23 -5.95 -20.98 9.95
CA ILE A 23 -4.99 -22.09 9.94
C ILE A 23 -3.80 -21.77 10.83
N LEU A 24 -3.22 -20.56 10.74
CA LEU A 24 -2.11 -20.14 11.60
C LEU A 24 -2.47 -20.22 13.08
N LYS A 25 -3.69 -19.85 13.45
CA LYS A 25 -4.17 -19.91 14.83
C LYS A 25 -4.42 -21.33 15.32
N GLN A 26 -4.95 -22.21 14.47
CA GLN A 26 -5.35 -23.57 14.85
C GLN A 26 -4.23 -24.59 14.74
N TYR A 27 -3.30 -24.40 13.79
CA TYR A 27 -2.21 -25.29 13.45
C TYR A 27 -0.87 -24.53 13.38
N PRO A 28 -0.43 -23.87 14.46
CA PRO A 28 0.82 -23.11 14.46
C PRO A 28 2.05 -23.96 14.10
N GLU A 29 2.00 -25.28 14.32
CA GLU A 29 3.05 -26.24 13.97
C GLU A 29 3.30 -26.41 12.46
N PHE A 30 2.39 -25.92 11.60
CA PHE A 30 2.61 -25.88 10.15
C PHE A 30 3.50 -24.71 9.72
N PHE A 31 3.82 -23.81 10.64
CA PHE A 31 4.55 -22.58 10.37
C PHE A 31 5.86 -22.53 11.14
N ILE A 32 6.74 -21.63 10.72
CA ILE A 32 8.00 -21.38 11.42
C ILE A 32 7.74 -20.80 12.81
N ASP A 33 8.55 -21.22 13.77
CA ASP A 33 8.45 -20.76 15.15
C ASP A 33 8.58 -19.22 15.24
N GLY A 34 7.64 -18.62 15.97
CA GLY A 34 7.61 -17.17 16.19
C GLY A 34 6.98 -16.35 15.06
N LEU A 35 6.39 -16.97 14.04
CA LEU A 35 5.61 -16.26 13.01
C LEU A 35 4.42 -15.51 13.62
N GLU A 36 4.32 -14.21 13.31
CA GLU A 36 3.19 -13.36 13.69
C GLU A 36 2.70 -12.58 12.45
N ILE A 37 1.39 -12.55 12.20
CA ILE A 37 0.83 -11.64 11.21
C ILE A 37 0.53 -10.30 11.87
N ALA A 38 1.41 -9.32 11.64
CA ALA A 38 1.34 -8.02 12.28
C ALA A 38 0.32 -7.08 11.62
N SER A 39 0.01 -7.27 10.33
CA SER A 39 -1.06 -6.55 9.63
C SER A 39 -1.37 -7.19 8.27
N VAL A 40 -2.43 -6.71 7.62
CA VAL A 40 -2.69 -6.96 6.20
C VAL A 40 -2.68 -5.62 5.45
N PHE A 41 -1.94 -5.52 4.35
CA PHE A 41 -1.83 -4.28 3.57
C PHE A 41 -2.57 -4.38 2.24
N GLY A 42 -3.16 -3.31 1.73
CA GLY A 42 -3.89 -3.35 0.45
C GLY A 42 -4.77 -2.13 0.25
N THR A 43 -5.70 -2.21 -0.68
CA THR A 43 -6.63 -1.11 -0.97
C THR A 43 -7.99 -1.65 -1.38
N PHE A 44 -9.05 -0.90 -1.09
CA PHE A 44 -10.37 -1.21 -1.61
C PHE A 44 -10.51 -0.66 -3.04
N PRO A 45 -10.94 -1.46 -4.02
CA PRO A 45 -11.47 -0.90 -5.27
C PRO A 45 -12.66 0.00 -4.95
N GLN A 46 -12.77 1.24 -5.40
CA GLN A 46 -12.01 1.96 -6.44
C GLN A 46 -11.20 3.13 -5.85
N SER A 47 -10.29 2.85 -4.92
CA SER A 47 -9.50 3.89 -4.25
C SER A 47 -8.54 4.60 -5.20
N LEU A 48 -8.80 5.88 -5.46
CA LEU A 48 -8.02 6.73 -6.37
C LEU A 48 -6.57 6.94 -5.89
N TRP A 49 -6.34 6.95 -4.57
CA TRP A 49 -5.01 7.19 -4.01
C TRP A 49 -4.04 6.00 -4.11
N ASN A 50 -4.47 4.87 -4.66
CA ASN A 50 -3.61 3.72 -4.91
C ASN A 50 -2.66 3.97 -6.10
N GLY A 51 -1.44 3.41 -6.03
CA GLY A 51 -0.46 3.57 -7.12
C GLY A 51 0.73 2.61 -7.12
N GLY A 52 0.69 1.52 -6.34
CA GLY A 52 1.73 0.48 -6.38
C GLY A 52 1.44 -0.63 -7.39
N ARG A 53 0.16 -0.97 -7.57
CA ARG A 53 -0.38 -1.94 -8.55
C ARG A 53 -1.76 -1.50 -8.97
N ILE A 54 -2.17 -1.76 -10.20
CA ILE A 54 -3.55 -1.48 -10.64
C ILE A 54 -4.52 -2.38 -9.88
N VAL A 55 -5.57 -1.77 -9.33
CA VAL A 55 -6.67 -2.46 -8.65
C VAL A 55 -7.98 -2.05 -9.31
N ASN A 56 -8.62 -3.04 -9.93
CA ASN A 56 -9.88 -2.90 -10.66
C ASN A 56 -11.07 -3.31 -9.80
N GLY A 57 -12.26 -2.87 -10.22
CA GLY A 57 -13.54 -3.22 -9.59
C GLY A 57 -14.10 -2.10 -8.74
N VAL A 58 -15.25 -2.37 -8.13
CA VAL A 58 -16.01 -1.43 -7.31
C VAL A 58 -16.45 -2.13 -6.04
N PHE A 59 -16.20 -1.51 -4.89
CA PHE A 59 -16.78 -1.94 -3.62
C PHE A 59 -17.82 -0.92 -3.19
N ASP A 60 -18.97 -1.41 -2.75
CA ASP A 60 -19.92 -0.57 -2.04
C ASP A 60 -19.42 -0.22 -0.63
N LYS A 61 -19.99 0.84 -0.07
CA LYS A 61 -19.65 1.37 1.24
C LYS A 61 -19.91 0.38 2.39
N ASN A 62 -20.88 -0.53 2.27
CA ASN A 62 -21.17 -1.54 3.28
C ASN A 62 -20.14 -2.66 3.26
N THR A 63 -19.68 -3.08 2.08
CA THR A 63 -18.60 -4.07 1.95
C THR A 63 -17.32 -3.57 2.62
N VAL A 64 -16.94 -2.30 2.43
CA VAL A 64 -15.81 -1.67 3.16
C VAL A 64 -15.98 -1.79 4.67
N LYS A 65 -17.16 -1.43 5.22
CA LYS A 65 -17.45 -1.53 6.66
C LYS A 65 -17.32 -2.97 7.16
N ILE A 66 -17.83 -3.94 6.41
CA ILE A 66 -17.76 -5.36 6.78
C ILE A 66 -16.30 -5.79 6.87
N VAL A 67 -15.50 -5.54 5.84
CA VAL A 67 -14.08 -5.96 5.83
C VAL A 67 -13.32 -5.32 6.99
N VAL A 68 -13.44 -4.00 7.19
CA VAL A 68 -12.79 -3.29 8.30
C VAL A 68 -13.19 -3.89 9.65
N ARG A 69 -14.49 -4.11 9.89
CA ARG A 69 -14.99 -4.70 11.13
C ARG A 69 -14.46 -6.11 11.35
N GLU A 70 -14.42 -6.95 10.32
CA GLU A 70 -13.97 -8.33 10.47
C GLU A 70 -12.47 -8.41 10.79
N PHE A 71 -11.63 -7.56 10.19
CA PHE A 71 -10.21 -7.49 10.56
C PHE A 71 -9.99 -6.90 11.96
N ASP A 72 -10.78 -5.91 12.38
CA ASP A 72 -10.71 -5.37 13.75
C ASP A 72 -11.08 -6.42 14.80
N LYS A 73 -12.10 -7.26 14.54
CA LYS A 73 -12.45 -8.42 15.40
C LYS A 73 -11.32 -9.44 15.50
N LEU A 74 -10.54 -9.62 14.44
CA LEU A 74 -9.36 -10.49 14.44
C LEU A 74 -8.17 -9.86 15.17
N GLY A 75 -8.24 -8.57 15.51
CA GLY A 75 -7.13 -7.83 16.09
C GLY A 75 -6.00 -7.55 15.10
N ILE A 76 -6.26 -7.65 13.80
CA ILE A 76 -5.25 -7.50 12.74
C ILE A 76 -5.43 -6.12 12.08
N PRO A 77 -4.45 -5.21 12.23
CA PRO A 77 -4.48 -3.90 11.57
C PRO A 77 -4.51 -3.99 10.05
N LEU A 78 -5.17 -3.01 9.42
CA LEU A 78 -5.12 -2.78 7.98
C LEU A 78 -4.12 -1.67 7.66
N ARG A 79 -3.35 -1.86 6.57
CA ARG A 79 -2.44 -0.83 6.02
C ARG A 79 -2.86 -0.46 4.60
N PHE A 80 -3.39 0.74 4.42
CA PHE A 80 -3.91 1.21 3.13
C PHE A 80 -2.76 1.57 2.17
N THR A 81 -2.68 0.95 1.00
CA THR A 81 -1.64 1.21 -0.02
C THR A 81 -1.96 2.46 -0.83
N PHE A 82 -1.95 3.63 -0.18
CA PHE A 82 -2.18 4.93 -0.83
C PHE A 82 -0.89 5.52 -1.37
N THR A 83 -0.26 4.75 -2.25
CA THR A 83 1.10 4.95 -2.73
C THR A 83 1.16 5.65 -4.08
N ASN A 84 0.09 6.32 -4.53
CA ASN A 84 0.13 7.07 -5.78
C ASN A 84 1.08 8.28 -5.65
N PRO A 85 2.13 8.40 -6.48
CA PRO A 85 3.01 9.56 -6.43
C PRO A 85 2.35 10.82 -7.01
N ASN A 86 1.35 10.67 -7.89
CA ASN A 86 0.79 11.75 -8.71
C ASN A 86 -0.51 12.33 -8.12
N ILE A 87 -0.60 12.45 -6.80
CA ILE A 87 -1.75 13.06 -6.13
C ILE A 87 -1.74 14.57 -6.29
N THR A 88 -2.90 15.15 -6.66
CA THR A 88 -3.14 16.59 -6.68
C THR A 88 -4.08 17.01 -5.55
N GLU A 89 -4.23 18.31 -5.29
CA GLU A 89 -5.19 18.82 -4.30
C GLU A 89 -6.64 18.41 -4.60
N GLU A 90 -7.02 18.31 -5.87
CA GLU A 90 -8.35 17.86 -6.26
C GLU A 90 -8.56 16.37 -5.94
N ASP A 91 -7.52 15.56 -6.11
CA ASP A 91 -7.59 14.14 -5.78
C ASP A 91 -7.80 13.92 -4.26
N LEU A 92 -7.36 14.84 -3.39
CA LEU A 92 -7.61 14.76 -1.93
C LEU A 92 -9.10 14.83 -1.57
N LYS A 93 -9.95 15.32 -2.48
CA LYS A 93 -11.40 15.39 -2.31
C LYS A 93 -12.11 14.08 -2.69
N ASP A 94 -11.39 13.03 -3.08
CA ASP A 94 -12.03 11.77 -3.48
C ASP A 94 -12.89 11.18 -2.34
N ASP A 95 -14.21 11.15 -2.58
CA ASP A 95 -15.20 10.74 -1.59
C ASP A 95 -15.02 9.30 -1.11
N PHE A 96 -14.56 8.40 -1.98
CA PHE A 96 -14.41 6.99 -1.64
C PHE A 96 -13.19 6.78 -0.74
N CYS A 97 -12.03 7.32 -1.12
CA CYS A 97 -10.83 7.28 -0.28
C CYS A 97 -11.05 7.93 1.10
N ASN A 98 -11.72 9.09 1.15
CA ASN A 98 -12.07 9.74 2.42
C ASN A 98 -13.06 8.91 3.25
N TYR A 99 -14.01 8.22 2.60
CA TYR A 99 -14.93 7.31 3.28
C TYR A 99 -14.20 6.10 3.87
N VAL A 100 -13.26 5.50 3.14
CA VAL A 100 -12.42 4.40 3.61
C VAL A 100 -11.66 4.82 4.87
N LEU A 101 -10.94 5.95 4.82
CA LEU A 101 -10.18 6.43 6.00
C LEU A 101 -11.09 6.74 7.19
N LYS A 102 -12.24 7.38 6.97
CA LYS A 102 -13.19 7.64 8.06
C LYS A 102 -13.73 6.36 8.68
N THR A 103 -14.01 5.35 7.86
CA THR A 103 -14.56 4.05 8.31
C THR A 103 -13.55 3.24 9.10
N ALA A 104 -12.28 3.30 8.71
CA ALA A 104 -11.20 2.52 9.31
C ALA A 104 -10.40 3.30 10.39
N ASN A 105 -10.84 4.51 10.78
CA ASN A 105 -10.14 5.29 11.79
C ASN A 105 -10.38 4.72 13.20
N ASN A 106 -9.46 3.88 13.68
CA ASN A 106 -9.56 3.19 14.97
C ASN A 106 -8.26 3.24 15.80
N GLY A 107 -7.28 4.07 15.41
CA GLY A 107 -5.97 4.20 16.06
C GLY A 107 -5.01 3.01 15.88
N LYS A 108 -5.43 1.93 15.20
CA LYS A 108 -4.60 0.74 14.95
C LYS A 108 -4.11 0.67 13.50
N ASN A 109 -4.97 1.07 12.58
CA ASN A 109 -4.73 0.99 11.14
C ASN A 109 -3.66 2.00 10.68
N GLY A 110 -3.07 1.73 9.53
CA GLY A 110 -2.04 2.58 8.94
C GLY A 110 -2.28 2.91 7.49
N VAL A 111 -1.53 3.88 6.97
CA VAL A 111 -1.49 4.23 5.55
C VAL A 111 -0.05 4.21 5.06
N ILE A 112 0.17 3.58 3.91
CA ILE A 112 1.45 3.52 3.21
C ILE A 112 1.43 4.62 2.16
N VAL A 113 2.35 5.59 2.26
CA VAL A 113 2.34 6.83 1.47
C VAL A 113 3.60 7.02 0.63
N VAL A 114 3.44 7.71 -0.49
CA VAL A 114 4.53 8.18 -1.37
C VAL A 114 4.47 9.69 -1.51
N SER A 115 3.31 10.23 -1.90
CA SER A 115 3.09 11.65 -2.11
C SER A 115 3.18 12.44 -0.79
N PRO A 116 4.08 13.44 -0.67
CA PRO A 116 4.14 14.33 0.49
C PRO A 116 2.82 15.07 0.73
N LEU A 117 2.12 15.46 -0.34
CA LEU A 117 0.83 16.14 -0.27
C LEU A 117 -0.24 15.25 0.40
N LEU A 118 -0.33 13.99 -0.01
CA LEU A 118 -1.27 13.05 0.59
C LEU A 118 -0.90 12.73 2.05
N GLU A 119 0.40 12.59 2.32
CA GLU A 119 0.89 12.38 3.69
C GLU A 119 0.47 13.51 4.63
N GLU A 120 0.73 14.77 4.25
CA GLU A 120 0.36 15.94 5.05
C GLU A 120 -1.15 16.01 5.30
N TYR A 121 -1.94 15.74 4.26
CA TYR A 121 -3.39 15.68 4.37
C TYR A 121 -3.87 14.63 5.37
N ILE A 122 -3.30 13.42 5.33
CA ILE A 122 -3.68 12.34 6.24
C ILE A 122 -3.27 12.68 7.68
N ARG A 123 -2.05 13.17 7.89
CA ARG A 123 -1.58 13.56 9.24
C ARG A 123 -2.46 14.65 9.85
N THR A 124 -2.96 15.58 9.05
CA THR A 124 -3.80 16.68 9.53
C THR A 124 -5.24 16.23 9.78
N LYS A 125 -5.84 15.47 8.86
CA LYS A 125 -7.27 15.14 8.90
C LYS A 125 -7.59 13.84 9.65
N TYR A 126 -6.64 12.91 9.68
CA TYR A 126 -6.77 11.58 10.25
C TYR A 126 -5.54 11.23 11.12
N PRO A 127 -5.25 12.02 12.18
CA PRO A 127 -3.99 11.93 12.94
C PRO A 127 -3.76 10.60 13.66
N ASP A 128 -4.82 9.80 13.88
CA ASP A 128 -4.69 8.50 14.58
C ASP A 128 -4.17 7.37 13.68
N TYR A 129 -3.98 7.62 12.39
CA TYR A 129 -3.38 6.63 11.48
C TYR A 129 -1.87 6.56 11.66
N LYS A 130 -1.37 5.32 11.72
CA LYS A 130 0.06 5.05 11.55
C LYS A 130 0.49 5.37 10.12
N ILE A 131 1.66 5.96 9.94
CA ILE A 131 2.16 6.33 8.61
C ILE A 131 3.39 5.48 8.27
N THR A 132 3.32 4.79 7.14
CA THR A 132 4.42 4.02 6.57
C THR A 132 5.00 4.74 5.35
N SER A 133 6.31 4.92 5.31
CA SER A 133 7.01 5.33 4.08
C SER A 133 7.14 4.16 3.11
N SER A 134 6.63 4.34 1.89
CA SER A 134 6.59 3.29 0.87
C SER A 134 7.93 3.08 0.17
N THR A 135 8.25 1.82 -0.13
CA THR A 135 9.32 1.41 -1.05
C THR A 135 9.17 2.03 -2.46
N CYS A 136 7.95 2.44 -2.84
CA CYS A 136 7.70 3.11 -4.12
C CYS A 136 8.41 4.48 -4.24
N LYS A 137 8.93 5.04 -3.14
CA LYS A 137 9.80 6.23 -3.16
C LYS A 137 11.18 6.00 -3.78
N ARG A 138 11.58 4.73 -4.02
CA ARG A 138 12.87 4.36 -4.63
C ARG A 138 14.10 4.92 -3.91
N ILE A 139 14.10 4.87 -2.59
CA ILE A 139 15.27 5.32 -1.82
C ILE A 139 16.32 4.21 -1.89
N THR A 140 17.36 4.39 -2.71
CA THR A 140 18.44 3.40 -2.92
C THR A 140 19.80 3.83 -2.36
N ASP A 141 19.88 5.05 -1.82
CA ASP A 141 21.04 5.54 -1.11
C ASP A 141 20.87 5.34 0.40
N ILE A 142 21.93 4.93 1.08
CA ILE A 142 21.88 4.55 2.50
C ILE A 142 21.76 5.77 3.42
N ASP A 143 22.34 6.91 3.04
CA ASP A 143 22.24 8.13 3.82
C ASP A 143 20.85 8.73 3.66
N ALA A 144 20.30 8.75 2.44
CA ALA A 144 18.91 9.13 2.19
C ALA A 144 17.90 8.21 2.92
N LEU A 145 18.19 6.90 3.01
CA LEU A 145 17.37 5.98 3.80
C LEU A 145 17.41 6.33 5.29
N ASN A 146 18.60 6.61 5.83
CA ASN A 146 18.74 7.02 7.22
C ASN A 146 17.99 8.33 7.50
N GLU A 147 18.08 9.32 6.61
CA GLU A 147 17.29 10.55 6.69
C GLU A 147 15.78 10.27 6.69
N GLU A 148 15.30 9.36 5.84
CA GLU A 148 13.89 8.99 5.81
C GLU A 148 13.45 8.30 7.12
N THR A 149 14.30 7.47 7.74
CA THR A 149 14.02 6.88 9.06
C THR A 149 14.09 7.88 10.21
N ASP A 150 14.69 9.05 10.01
CA ASP A 150 14.69 10.15 10.98
C ASP A 150 13.42 10.99 10.96
N ARG A 151 12.58 10.82 9.93
CA ARG A 151 11.26 11.44 9.83
C ARG A 151 10.22 10.70 10.69
N ASN A 152 9.08 11.33 10.90
CA ASN A 152 8.00 10.82 11.75
C ASN A 152 7.18 9.68 11.08
N TYR A 153 7.81 8.55 10.77
CA TYR A 153 7.15 7.34 10.27
C TYR A 153 7.13 6.25 11.33
N ASP A 154 6.05 5.48 11.37
CA ASP A 154 5.98 4.25 12.18
C ASP A 154 6.82 3.13 11.55
N ILE A 155 6.87 3.09 10.21
CA ILE A 155 7.60 2.10 9.42
C ILE A 155 8.18 2.75 8.17
N VAL A 156 9.40 2.37 7.80
CA VAL A 156 10.01 2.67 6.49
C VAL A 156 10.23 1.36 5.74
N VAL A 157 9.53 1.18 4.61
CA VAL A 157 9.71 -0.01 3.77
C VAL A 157 10.92 0.21 2.87
N LEU A 158 11.91 -0.66 2.99
CA LEU A 158 13.16 -0.57 2.24
C LEU A 158 12.93 -0.76 0.74
N ASP A 159 13.75 -0.11 -0.07
CA ASP A 159 13.87 -0.50 -1.48
C ASP A 159 14.43 -1.92 -1.54
N TYR A 160 13.78 -2.80 -2.30
CA TYR A 160 14.18 -4.20 -2.40
C TYR A 160 15.50 -4.41 -3.14
N ASP A 161 16.10 -3.37 -3.74
CA ASP A 161 17.49 -3.43 -4.20
C ASP A 161 18.50 -3.45 -3.04
N PHE A 162 18.06 -3.21 -1.79
CA PHE A 162 18.86 -3.46 -0.58
C PHE A 162 18.79 -4.92 -0.11
N ASN A 163 17.85 -5.72 -0.59
CA ASN A 163 17.71 -7.11 -0.14
C ASN A 163 19.03 -7.86 -0.36
N ASN A 164 19.46 -8.60 0.67
CA ASN A 164 20.70 -9.37 0.70
C ASN A 164 22.02 -8.55 0.65
N LYS A 165 21.97 -7.21 0.69
CA LYS A 165 23.16 -6.35 0.84
C LYS A 165 23.47 -6.14 2.32
N PHE A 166 23.86 -7.20 3.01
CA PHE A 166 24.00 -7.19 4.47
C PHE A 166 24.98 -6.11 4.98
N ASP A 167 26.08 -5.89 4.28
CA ASP A 167 27.06 -4.83 4.56
C ASP A 167 26.46 -3.41 4.48
N VAL A 168 25.48 -3.19 3.60
CA VAL A 168 24.73 -1.94 3.49
C VAL A 168 23.64 -1.87 4.55
N LEU A 169 22.89 -2.96 4.76
CA LEU A 169 21.82 -3.04 5.76
C LEU A 169 22.35 -2.80 7.18
N GLU A 170 23.58 -3.22 7.48
CA GLU A 170 24.23 -2.96 8.76
C GLU A 170 24.41 -1.46 9.06
N LYS A 171 24.48 -0.61 8.01
CA LYS A 171 24.64 0.84 8.15
C LYS A 171 23.33 1.58 8.44
N ILE A 172 22.18 0.89 8.45
CA ILE A 172 20.90 1.47 8.85
C ILE A 172 20.93 1.81 10.34
N ARG A 173 20.62 3.07 10.67
CA ARG A 173 20.63 3.59 12.04
C ARG A 173 19.43 3.10 12.86
N LYS A 174 18.23 3.09 12.28
CA LYS A 174 16.95 2.72 12.92
C LYS A 174 16.35 1.45 12.30
N LYS A 175 16.96 0.31 12.58
CA LYS A 175 16.54 -1.00 12.01
C LYS A 175 15.18 -1.47 12.51
N ASP A 176 14.76 -1.03 13.70
CA ASP A 176 13.53 -1.43 14.39
C ASP A 176 12.24 -0.98 13.68
N ILE A 177 12.32 0.07 12.86
CA ILE A 177 11.19 0.57 12.06
C ILE A 177 11.32 0.20 10.57
N CYS A 178 12.34 -0.56 10.19
CA CYS A 178 12.56 -0.93 8.78
C CYS A 178 11.82 -2.22 8.42
N GLU A 179 11.14 -2.21 7.26
CA GLU A 179 10.42 -3.37 6.72
C GLU A 179 11.02 -3.80 5.38
N ILE A 180 11.26 -5.10 5.20
CA ILE A 180 11.79 -5.67 3.94
C ILE A 180 10.63 -6.17 3.07
N LEU A 181 10.59 -5.70 1.82
CA LEU A 181 9.67 -6.24 0.81
C LEU A 181 10.29 -7.47 0.12
N VAL A 182 9.61 -8.61 0.20
CA VAL A 182 10.09 -9.89 -0.37
C VAL A 182 9.41 -10.33 -1.67
N ASN A 183 8.28 -9.72 -2.04
CA ASN A 183 7.46 -10.09 -3.22
C ASN A 183 7.35 -8.94 -4.23
N ALA A 184 8.50 -8.34 -4.56
CA ALA A 184 8.58 -7.32 -5.60
C ALA A 184 8.28 -7.90 -6.99
N CYS A 185 7.54 -7.16 -7.81
CA CYS A 185 7.17 -7.59 -9.17
C CYS A 185 8.10 -7.01 -10.26
N CYS A 186 8.92 -6.01 -9.94
CA CYS A 186 9.86 -5.42 -10.90
C CYS A 186 11.24 -6.06 -10.74
N GLN A 187 12.02 -6.05 -11.82
CA GLN A 187 13.40 -6.53 -11.83
C GLN A 187 14.29 -5.71 -10.88
N PRO A 188 15.25 -6.34 -10.18
CA PRO A 188 16.27 -5.63 -9.42
C PRO A 188 17.00 -4.57 -10.26
N GLY A 189 17.29 -3.41 -9.69
CA GLY A 189 18.04 -2.35 -10.38
C GLY A 189 17.30 -1.67 -11.55
N CYS A 190 15.98 -1.85 -11.69
CA CYS A 190 15.22 -1.27 -12.80
C CYS A 190 15.33 0.28 -12.84
N PRO A 191 15.86 0.88 -13.92
CA PRO A 191 16.03 2.34 -14.01
C PRO A 191 14.72 3.07 -14.23
N LYS A 192 13.68 2.38 -14.72
CA LYS A 192 12.35 2.94 -14.99
C LYS A 192 11.37 2.79 -13.83
N ARG A 193 11.79 2.26 -12.67
CA ARG A 193 10.86 1.89 -11.59
C ARG A 193 10.06 3.09 -11.04
N VAL A 194 10.66 4.28 -10.94
CA VAL A 194 9.94 5.53 -10.59
C VAL A 194 8.86 5.83 -11.63
N GLN A 195 9.20 5.72 -12.92
CA GLN A 195 8.28 5.93 -14.03
C GLN A 195 7.13 4.93 -14.01
N HIS A 196 7.39 3.64 -13.76
CA HIS A 196 6.36 2.62 -13.63
C HIS A 196 5.33 2.97 -12.55
N TYR A 197 5.76 3.39 -11.36
CA TYR A 197 4.83 3.81 -10.30
C TYR A 197 4.04 5.07 -10.66
N SER A 198 4.64 5.98 -11.43
CA SER A 198 3.94 7.15 -11.97
C SER A 198 2.84 6.75 -12.95
N ASP A 199 3.15 5.87 -13.90
CA ASP A 199 2.20 5.41 -14.93
C ASP A 199 1.06 4.60 -14.30
N ILE A 200 1.38 3.65 -13.40
CA ILE A 200 0.39 2.91 -12.61
C ILE A 200 -0.51 3.87 -11.83
N GLY A 201 0.05 4.90 -11.19
CA GLY A 201 -0.72 5.90 -10.46
C GLY A 201 -1.68 6.69 -11.36
N ASN A 202 -1.25 7.08 -12.57
CA ASN A 202 -2.09 7.79 -13.52
C ASN A 202 -3.19 6.89 -14.09
N MET A 203 -2.85 5.64 -14.41
CA MET A 203 -3.80 4.62 -14.86
C MET A 203 -4.86 4.33 -13.79
N GLN A 204 -4.48 4.19 -12.52
CA GLN A 204 -5.45 4.01 -11.43
C GLN A 204 -6.42 5.19 -11.34
N LYS A 205 -5.94 6.44 -11.44
CA LYS A 205 -6.79 7.64 -11.46
C LYS A 205 -7.74 7.63 -12.64
N ALA A 206 -7.25 7.25 -13.83
CA ALA A 206 -8.05 7.14 -15.04
C ALA A 206 -9.18 6.11 -14.88
N ILE A 207 -8.86 4.90 -14.39
CA ILE A 207 -9.83 3.84 -14.11
C ILE A 207 -10.88 4.33 -13.10
N CYS A 208 -10.46 4.94 -11.98
CA CYS A 208 -11.39 5.45 -10.96
C CYS A 208 -12.32 6.54 -11.50
N ARG A 209 -11.84 7.41 -12.39
CA ARG A 209 -12.67 8.44 -13.05
C ARG A 209 -13.65 7.82 -14.04
N TYR A 210 -13.21 6.86 -14.84
CA TYR A 210 -14.08 6.11 -15.75
C TYR A 210 -15.20 5.38 -15.01
N LEU A 211 -14.88 4.74 -13.87
CA LEU A 211 -15.86 4.03 -13.03
C LEU A 211 -16.97 4.94 -12.47
N LYS A 212 -16.74 6.25 -12.38
CA LYS A 212 -17.76 7.25 -11.98
C LYS A 212 -18.72 7.62 -13.12
N THR A 213 -18.49 7.17 -14.35
CA THR A 213 -19.35 7.43 -15.51
C THR A 213 -20.40 6.34 -15.72
N SER A 214 -21.24 6.48 -16.76
CA SER A 214 -22.24 5.46 -17.13
C SER A 214 -21.66 4.18 -17.74
N GLN A 215 -20.34 4.13 -18.03
CA GLN A 215 -19.63 2.96 -18.54
C GLN A 215 -20.24 2.34 -19.82
N LYS A 216 -20.91 3.17 -20.65
CA LYS A 216 -21.53 2.74 -21.91
C LYS A 216 -20.53 2.41 -23.03
N VAL A 217 -19.28 2.83 -22.87
CA VAL A 217 -18.19 2.61 -23.83
C VAL A 217 -17.01 1.96 -23.11
N PRO A 218 -16.23 1.07 -23.75
CA PRO A 218 -15.05 0.49 -23.13
C PRO A 218 -14.07 1.55 -22.60
N PHE A 219 -13.34 1.20 -21.54
CA PHE A 219 -12.30 2.05 -20.98
C PHE A 219 -11.19 2.30 -22.01
N ASP A 220 -10.79 3.56 -22.13
CA ASP A 220 -9.73 4.04 -23.00
C ASP A 220 -8.81 4.94 -22.16
N PRO A 221 -7.59 4.48 -21.80
CA PRO A 221 -6.68 5.22 -20.93
C PRO A 221 -6.38 6.64 -21.42
N GLU A 222 -6.24 6.84 -22.73
CA GLU A 222 -5.82 8.12 -23.31
C GLU A 222 -6.87 9.20 -23.11
N LYS A 223 -8.17 8.83 -23.18
CA LYS A 223 -9.28 9.75 -22.89
C LYS A 223 -9.27 10.28 -21.45
N TYR A 224 -8.56 9.62 -20.55
CA TYR A 224 -8.46 9.98 -19.14
C TYR A 224 -7.05 10.43 -18.74
N GLY A 225 -6.17 10.69 -19.73
CA GLY A 225 -4.82 11.21 -19.51
C GLY A 225 -3.83 10.17 -18.98
N ALA A 226 -4.10 8.88 -19.16
CA ALA A 226 -3.18 7.78 -18.88
C ALA A 226 -2.66 7.15 -20.18
N LYS A 227 -1.48 6.54 -20.15
CA LYS A 227 -0.91 5.81 -21.29
C LYS A 227 -1.39 4.37 -21.27
N ASP A 228 -1.67 3.77 -22.42
CA ASP A 228 -1.88 2.32 -22.53
C ASP A 228 -0.51 1.62 -22.40
N GLU A 229 -0.31 0.88 -21.33
CA GLU A 229 0.99 0.26 -21.02
C GLU A 229 1.25 -1.02 -21.83
N ASN A 230 0.27 -1.53 -22.61
CA ASN A 230 0.46 -2.74 -23.43
C ASN A 230 1.51 -2.61 -24.55
N SER A 231 2.08 -1.42 -24.80
CA SER A 231 3.11 -1.20 -25.82
C SER A 231 4.55 -1.29 -25.33
N ASP A 232 4.81 -1.24 -24.02
CA ASP A 232 6.17 -0.93 -23.51
C ASP A 232 6.59 -1.68 -22.23
N TYR A 233 6.03 -2.86 -21.97
CA TYR A 233 6.56 -3.69 -20.89
C TYR A 233 7.91 -4.32 -21.29
N CYS A 234 8.90 -4.10 -20.43
CA CYS A 234 10.12 -4.89 -20.35
C CYS A 234 9.82 -6.33 -19.95
#